data_AF-V4Z861-F1
#
_entry.id   AF-V4Z861-F1
#
_cell.length_a   1.000
_cell.length_b   1.000
_cell.length_c   1.000
_cell.angle_alpha   90.00
_cell.angle_beta   90.00
_cell.angle_gamma   90.00
#
_symmetry.space_group_name_H-M   'P 1'
#
loop_
_entity.id
_entity.type
_entity.pdbx_description
1 polymer ?
#
loop_
_entity_poly.entity_id
_entity_poly.type
_entity_poly.pdbx_seq_one_letter_code
_entity_poly.pdbx_strand_id
1 'polypeptide(L)'
;QAPAGVADASQEAGDVVEERTERTEEQAFALGPPRRHSSESLFPRNPSVTARRRRNRRIALIATAVGVAVILAALYVLRRRRAQPPQEPEPPTRLRTPRPRAPSGQQQRSESEPPAGVPMKPGSLTLRFTCLDDTKVTFFGPSGRQHGFTPLYDPSPNKRVATVNAGTNRLFIGGGGMNGEFANTIIEEARRNRIPLTATQLSAESQEIQERLLRDAERQPGTLVEIDSGRFSRVFARSFAYVAIVPNTVWDESETGKNVGATFLHILKPEVTPHGNEMNDVMLYTVAPFGNASDSAYNMAYKATMLGIVGAVSEYNKTPRGEVKPVEAIRLPLLGAGHFRGHRSLDSIGRANAAAVEAAITRFDPRVELQFMYEPSDAAFHGLMESERT
;
A
#
# COMPACT_ATOMS: atom_id res chain seq x y z
N GLN A 1 -84.05 48.27 -29.00
CA GLN A 1 -83.49 49.64 -28.97
C GLN A 1 -82.09 49.56 -28.41
N ALA A 2 -81.08 49.89 -29.21
CA ALA A 2 -79.77 50.30 -28.69
C ALA A 2 -79.85 51.82 -28.35
N PRO A 3 -78.79 52.54 -27.93
CA PRO A 3 -77.42 52.15 -27.53
C PRO A 3 -76.84 53.02 -26.36
N ALA A 4 -75.51 52.94 -26.17
CA ALA A 4 -74.57 54.06 -25.87
C ALA A 4 -74.65 54.74 -24.48
N GLY A 5 -73.60 55.31 -23.92
CA GLY A 5 -72.27 55.73 -24.36
C GLY A 5 -71.62 56.54 -23.22
N VAL A 6 -70.29 56.61 -23.11
CA VAL A 6 -69.46 57.82 -23.43
C VAL A 6 -69.63 58.92 -22.35
N ALA A 7 -68.65 59.59 -21.73
CA ALA A 7 -67.27 60.01 -22.01
C ALA A 7 -66.71 60.53 -20.64
N ASP A 8 -65.41 60.50 -20.35
CA ASP A 8 -64.41 61.59 -20.58
C ASP A 8 -64.74 62.87 -19.75
N ALA A 9 -63.86 63.58 -19.06
CA ALA A 9 -62.40 63.63 -18.99
C ALA A 9 -62.00 64.62 -17.86
N SER A 10 -60.69 64.70 -17.60
CA SER A 10 -59.92 65.96 -17.40
C SER A 10 -59.34 66.30 -16.01
N GLN A 11 -58.00 66.40 -16.05
CA GLN A 11 -57.12 67.45 -15.51
C GLN A 11 -56.80 67.44 -13.99
N GLU A 12 -55.59 67.03 -13.61
CA GLU A 12 -54.29 67.77 -13.61
C GLU A 12 -54.08 68.63 -12.35
N ALA A 13 -52.99 68.34 -11.62
CA ALA A 13 -51.89 69.28 -11.32
C ALA A 13 -51.30 69.16 -9.89
N GLY A 14 -49.97 69.13 -9.83
CA GLY A 14 -49.11 69.67 -8.75
C GLY A 14 -48.99 68.81 -7.49
N ASP A 15 -47.98 67.98 -7.24
CA ASP A 15 -46.51 68.12 -7.22
C ASP A 15 -45.92 68.63 -5.87
N VAL A 16 -44.85 67.93 -5.44
CA VAL A 16 -43.75 68.32 -4.53
C VAL A 16 -43.81 68.02 -3.00
N VAL A 17 -43.02 66.99 -2.58
CA VAL A 17 -42.07 66.91 -1.41
C VAL A 17 -42.69 66.63 -0.02
N GLU A 18 -42.17 65.78 0.90
CA GLU A 18 -40.83 65.25 1.21
C GLU A 18 -40.90 63.94 2.05
N GLU A 19 -39.79 63.20 2.02
CA GLU A 19 -39.17 62.42 3.11
C GLU A 19 -39.72 61.11 3.71
N ARG A 20 -38.74 60.33 4.16
CA ARG A 20 -38.66 58.88 4.36
C ARG A 20 -38.13 58.62 5.77
N THR A 21 -38.76 57.75 6.54
CA THR A 21 -38.15 57.03 7.70
C THR A 21 -39.07 55.83 8.03
N GLU A 22 -38.76 54.64 7.53
CA GLU A 22 -37.98 53.53 8.13
C GLU A 22 -38.74 52.66 9.16
N ARG A 23 -38.70 51.33 8.89
CA ARG A 23 -38.88 50.14 9.78
C ARG A 23 -40.21 49.37 9.78
N THR A 24 -40.26 48.41 8.85
CA THR A 24 -40.47 46.94 9.00
C THR A 24 -40.39 46.38 10.44
N GLU A 25 -41.09 45.33 10.88
CA GLU A 25 -41.72 44.18 10.21
C GLU A 25 -42.63 43.44 11.23
N GLU A 26 -43.77 42.91 10.77
CA GLU A 26 -44.84 42.28 11.57
C GLU A 26 -44.67 40.76 11.74
N GLN A 27 -44.80 40.34 13.01
CA GLN A 27 -45.68 39.32 13.61
C GLN A 27 -46.08 37.99 12.92
N ALA A 28 -46.19 37.01 13.81
CA ALA A 28 -46.53 35.60 13.66
C ALA A 28 -48.04 35.29 13.71
N PHE A 29 -48.46 34.10 13.23
CA PHE A 29 -49.11 33.00 13.99
C PHE A 29 -49.89 32.02 13.08
N ALA A 30 -50.01 30.79 13.58
CA ALA A 30 -50.51 29.56 12.95
C ALA A 30 -52.04 29.37 12.98
N LEU A 31 -52.56 28.42 12.17
CA LEU A 31 -53.48 27.29 12.52
C LEU A 31 -54.24 26.76 11.28
N GLY A 32 -54.45 25.43 11.23
CA GLY A 32 -55.06 24.69 10.09
C GLY A 32 -56.60 24.58 10.08
N PRO A 33 -57.19 23.45 9.60
CA PRO A 33 -57.80 23.28 8.27
C PRO A 33 -59.34 23.00 8.29
N PRO A 34 -60.03 22.78 7.14
CA PRO A 34 -60.59 21.43 6.87
C PRO A 34 -60.76 20.96 5.38
N ARG A 35 -61.13 19.67 5.25
CA ARG A 35 -61.50 18.75 4.12
C ARG A 35 -62.61 19.27 3.15
N ARG A 36 -62.94 18.77 1.93
CA ARG A 36 -62.90 17.43 1.23
C ARG A 36 -63.35 17.52 -0.28
N HIS A 37 -62.90 16.55 -1.12
CA HIS A 37 -63.46 15.98 -2.40
C HIS A 37 -63.56 16.85 -3.70
N SER A 38 -63.36 16.39 -4.95
CA SER A 38 -63.01 15.09 -5.59
C SER A 38 -62.84 15.28 -7.12
N SER A 39 -61.95 14.52 -7.78
CA SER A 39 -62.23 13.82 -9.07
C SER A 39 -61.06 12.91 -9.48
N GLU A 40 -61.37 11.64 -9.70
CA GLU A 40 -60.48 10.59 -10.19
C GLU A 40 -60.28 10.68 -11.70
N SER A 41 -59.11 10.26 -12.19
CA SER A 41 -58.98 9.69 -13.54
C SER A 41 -58.36 8.30 -13.45
N LEU A 42 -59.07 7.36 -14.06
CA LEU A 42 -58.87 5.92 -14.13
C LEU A 42 -57.84 5.57 -15.22
N PHE A 43 -56.65 5.09 -14.87
CA PHE A 43 -55.88 4.12 -15.69
C PHE A 43 -54.78 3.43 -14.83
N PRO A 44 -54.69 2.09 -14.81
CA PRO A 44 -53.65 1.40 -14.05
C PRO A 44 -52.32 1.41 -14.82
N ARG A 45 -51.31 2.12 -14.31
CA ARG A 45 -49.92 2.01 -14.80
C ARG A 45 -49.26 0.77 -14.21
N ASN A 46 -49.13 -0.27 -15.03
CA ASN A 46 -48.43 -1.51 -14.69
C ASN A 46 -46.94 -1.27 -14.33
N PRO A 47 -46.47 -1.66 -13.13
CA PRO A 47 -45.08 -1.48 -12.68
C PRO A 47 -44.08 -2.46 -13.34
N SER A 48 -44.54 -3.40 -14.17
CA SER A 48 -43.71 -4.48 -14.73
C SER A 48 -42.90 -4.08 -15.97
N VAL A 49 -43.28 -3.02 -16.70
CA VAL A 49 -42.65 -2.65 -17.98
C VAL A 49 -41.39 -1.78 -17.78
N THR A 50 -41.34 -0.97 -16.73
CA THR A 50 -40.19 -0.08 -16.44
C THR A 50 -38.99 -0.82 -15.86
N ALA A 51 -39.21 -1.88 -15.08
CA ALA A 51 -38.15 -2.73 -14.53
C ALA A 51 -37.46 -3.59 -15.61
N ARG A 52 -38.24 -4.15 -16.55
CA ARG A 52 -37.72 -5.00 -17.64
C ARG A 52 -36.86 -4.20 -18.63
N ARG A 53 -37.22 -2.94 -18.90
CA ARG A 53 -36.46 -2.04 -19.78
C ARG A 53 -35.11 -1.61 -19.19
N ARG A 54 -35.01 -1.43 -17.87
CA ARG A 54 -33.74 -1.16 -17.16
C ARG A 54 -32.81 -2.37 -17.14
N ARG A 55 -33.35 -3.58 -16.96
CA ARG A 55 -32.56 -4.82 -16.99
C ARG A 55 -31.97 -5.10 -18.38
N ASN A 56 -32.76 -4.89 -19.44
CA ASN A 56 -32.28 -5.10 -20.82
C ASN A 56 -31.20 -4.09 -21.24
N ARG A 57 -31.24 -2.84 -20.75
CA ARG A 57 -30.16 -1.86 -20.98
C ARG A 57 -28.85 -2.23 -20.28
N ARG A 58 -28.91 -2.78 -19.06
CA ARG A 58 -27.69 -3.24 -18.35
C ARG A 58 -27.04 -4.44 -19.05
N ILE A 59 -27.83 -5.39 -19.55
CA ILE A 59 -27.31 -6.55 -20.29
C ILE A 59 -26.66 -6.09 -21.60
N ALA A 60 -27.27 -5.16 -22.33
CA ALA A 60 -26.70 -4.62 -23.56
C ALA A 60 -25.36 -3.90 -23.33
N LEU A 61 -25.24 -3.13 -22.25
CA LEU A 61 -23.98 -2.43 -21.89
C LEU A 61 -22.87 -3.39 -21.46
N ILE A 62 -23.21 -4.47 -20.76
CA ILE A 62 -22.24 -5.51 -20.38
C ILE A 62 -21.76 -6.27 -21.62
N ALA A 63 -22.68 -6.60 -22.54
CA ALA A 63 -22.34 -7.30 -23.78
C ALA A 63 -21.42 -6.47 -24.69
N THR A 64 -21.63 -5.15 -24.79
CA THR A 64 -20.73 -4.27 -25.56
C THR A 64 -19.37 -4.12 -24.90
N ALA A 65 -19.29 -4.01 -23.57
CA ALA A 65 -18.01 -3.94 -22.85
C ALA A 65 -17.18 -5.23 -23.02
N VAL A 66 -17.82 -6.40 -22.96
CA VAL A 66 -17.17 -7.69 -23.21
C VAL A 66 -16.71 -7.79 -24.67
N GLY A 67 -17.55 -7.38 -25.63
CA GLY A 67 -17.18 -7.36 -27.05
C GLY A 67 -15.95 -6.51 -27.34
N VAL A 68 -15.88 -5.30 -26.77
CA VAL A 68 -14.71 -4.42 -26.91
C VAL A 68 -13.46 -5.03 -26.27
N ALA A 69 -13.58 -5.63 -25.09
CA ALA A 69 -12.45 -6.29 -24.42
C ALA A 69 -11.87 -7.46 -25.24
N VAL A 70 -12.73 -8.27 -25.88
CA VAL A 70 -12.30 -9.37 -26.75
C VAL A 70 -11.59 -8.83 -28.01
N ILE A 71 -12.10 -7.77 -28.61
CA ILE A 71 -11.46 -7.14 -29.79
C ILE A 71 -10.09 -6.57 -29.41
N LEU A 72 -9.97 -5.89 -28.27
CA LEU A 72 -8.69 -5.35 -27.79
C LEU A 72 -7.69 -6.46 -27.46
N ALA A 73 -8.14 -7.57 -26.85
CA ALA A 73 -7.30 -8.74 -26.60
C ALA A 73 -6.82 -9.40 -27.90
N ALA A 74 -7.70 -9.53 -28.90
CA ALA A 74 -7.34 -10.05 -30.21
C ALA A 74 -6.31 -9.16 -30.93
N LEU A 75 -6.50 -7.83 -30.88
CA LEU A 75 -5.54 -6.86 -31.43
C LEU A 75 -4.19 -6.91 -30.70
N TYR A 76 -4.20 -7.07 -29.38
CA TYR A 76 -2.99 -7.22 -28.58
C TYR A 76 -2.20 -8.49 -28.96
N VAL A 77 -2.88 -9.63 -29.10
CA VAL A 77 -2.25 -10.89 -29.54
C VAL A 77 -1.71 -10.77 -30.97
N LEU A 78 -2.45 -10.11 -31.87
CA LEU A 78 -2.01 -9.89 -33.25
C LEU A 78 -0.75 -8.99 -33.32
N ARG A 79 -0.70 -7.93 -32.51
CA ARG A 79 0.47 -7.06 -32.38
C ARG A 79 1.67 -7.81 -31.83
N ARG A 80 1.45 -8.66 -30.81
CA ARG A 80 2.51 -9.47 -30.19
C ARG A 80 3.09 -10.50 -31.16
N ARG A 81 2.26 -11.12 -32.01
CA ARG A 81 2.74 -12.05 -33.05
C ARG A 81 3.52 -11.35 -34.16
N ARG A 82 3.18 -10.12 -34.52
CA ARG A 82 3.95 -9.32 -35.50
C ARG A 82 5.27 -8.77 -34.95
N ALA A 83 5.45 -8.74 -33.63
CA ALA A 83 6.65 -8.25 -32.97
C ALA A 83 7.65 -9.37 -32.59
N GLN A 84 7.40 -10.62 -32.96
CA GLN A 84 8.39 -11.69 -32.80
C GLN A 84 9.35 -11.69 -34.00
N PRO A 85 10.66 -11.42 -33.80
CA PRO A 85 11.66 -11.66 -34.84
C PRO A 85 11.78 -13.17 -35.10
N PRO A 86 12.09 -13.59 -36.34
CA PRO A 86 12.27 -15.00 -36.66
C PRO A 86 13.38 -15.61 -35.81
N GLN A 87 13.15 -16.83 -35.28
CA GLN A 87 14.16 -17.59 -34.56
C GLN A 87 15.35 -17.88 -35.49
N GLU A 88 16.55 -17.47 -35.07
CA GLU A 88 17.80 -17.94 -35.67
C GLU A 88 17.95 -19.45 -35.43
N PRO A 89 18.40 -20.24 -36.43
CA PRO A 89 18.64 -21.66 -36.25
C PRO A 89 19.85 -21.90 -35.34
N GLU A 90 19.74 -22.88 -34.44
CA GLU A 90 20.81 -23.29 -33.53
C GLU A 90 22.10 -23.68 -34.28
N PRO A 91 23.29 -23.29 -33.82
CA PRO A 91 24.55 -23.75 -34.39
C PRO A 91 24.89 -25.18 -33.92
N PRO A 92 25.54 -26.00 -34.76
CA PRO A 92 25.83 -27.39 -34.43
C PRO A 92 26.90 -27.54 -33.36
N THR A 93 26.66 -28.51 -32.49
CA THR A 93 27.52 -29.03 -31.41
C THR A 93 28.99 -29.13 -31.82
N ARG A 94 29.87 -28.35 -31.17
CA ARG A 94 31.33 -28.52 -31.28
C ARG A 94 31.89 -29.36 -30.14
N LEU A 95 32.72 -30.31 -30.55
CA LEU A 95 33.45 -31.32 -29.80
C LEU A 95 34.33 -30.74 -28.68
N ARG A 96 34.35 -31.46 -27.56
CA ARG A 96 35.27 -31.26 -26.43
C ARG A 96 36.73 -31.35 -26.87
N THR A 97 37.54 -30.38 -26.46
CA THR A 97 39.00 -30.49 -26.40
C THR A 97 39.51 -30.29 -24.97
N PRO A 98 40.66 -30.88 -24.59
CA PRO A 98 41.05 -31.06 -23.20
C PRO A 98 41.68 -29.81 -22.58
N ARG A 99 41.41 -29.62 -21.28
CA ARG A 99 41.86 -28.52 -20.42
C ARG A 99 43.35 -28.62 -20.07
N PRO A 100 44.15 -27.54 -20.17
CA PRO A 100 45.49 -27.51 -19.57
C PRO A 100 45.43 -27.22 -18.06
N ARG A 101 46.32 -27.87 -17.30
CA ARG A 101 46.54 -27.69 -15.86
C ARG A 101 47.01 -26.27 -15.50
N ALA A 102 46.54 -25.78 -14.36
CA ALA A 102 47.06 -24.59 -13.67
C ALA A 102 48.38 -24.90 -12.95
N PRO A 103 49.27 -23.92 -12.77
CA PRO A 103 50.28 -23.94 -11.71
C PRO A 103 49.79 -23.17 -10.47
N SER A 104 50.11 -23.75 -9.32
CA SER A 104 49.95 -23.23 -7.97
C SER A 104 50.89 -22.05 -7.73
N GLY A 105 50.39 -21.00 -7.06
CA GLY A 105 51.21 -19.91 -6.51
C GLY A 105 50.54 -19.30 -5.29
N GLN A 106 51.16 -19.44 -4.13
CA GLN A 106 50.81 -18.76 -2.88
C GLN A 106 51.10 -17.25 -2.98
N GLN A 107 50.26 -16.38 -2.41
CA GLN A 107 50.72 -15.19 -1.70
C GLN A 107 49.64 -14.55 -0.79
N GLN A 108 50.15 -13.85 0.22
CA GLN A 108 49.58 -13.45 1.51
C GLN A 108 48.52 -12.32 1.48
N ARG A 109 47.87 -12.19 2.66
CA ARG A 109 47.05 -11.07 3.16
C ARG A 109 47.48 -9.68 2.68
N SER A 110 46.47 -8.87 2.33
CA SER A 110 46.38 -7.45 2.71
C SER A 110 44.93 -7.10 3.01
N GLU A 111 44.71 -6.51 4.19
CA GLU A 111 43.53 -5.68 4.50
C GLU A 111 43.59 -4.41 3.65
N SER A 112 42.52 -4.12 2.93
CA SER A 112 42.32 -2.84 2.26
C SER A 112 40.83 -2.68 1.97
N GLU A 113 40.29 -1.50 2.29
CA GLU A 113 38.90 -1.08 2.05
C GLU A 113 38.37 -1.52 0.68
N PRO A 114 37.07 -1.88 0.57
CA PRO A 114 36.52 -2.21 -0.73
C PRO A 114 36.32 -0.93 -1.57
N PRO A 115 36.78 -0.93 -2.84
CA PRO A 115 36.47 0.16 -3.76
C PRO A 115 34.97 0.12 -4.11
N ALA A 116 34.41 1.30 -4.37
CA ALA A 116 33.02 1.46 -4.81
C ALA A 116 32.72 0.57 -6.02
N GLY A 117 31.64 -0.21 -5.95
CA GLY A 117 31.09 -0.96 -7.09
C GLY A 117 31.36 -2.47 -7.14
N VAL A 118 31.80 -3.12 -6.05
CA VAL A 118 31.86 -4.59 -6.00
C VAL A 118 30.50 -5.14 -5.53
N PRO A 119 29.80 -5.97 -6.33
CA PRO A 119 28.61 -6.66 -5.86
C PRO A 119 28.92 -7.43 -4.58
N MET A 120 28.09 -7.29 -3.55
CA MET A 120 28.27 -8.05 -2.31
C MET A 120 28.44 -9.55 -2.64
N LYS A 121 29.53 -10.15 -2.13
CA LYS A 121 29.76 -11.61 -2.21
C LYS A 121 28.54 -12.36 -1.65
N PRO A 122 28.25 -13.59 -2.10
CA PRO A 122 27.18 -14.39 -1.51
C PRO A 122 27.39 -14.52 0.01
N GLY A 123 26.45 -13.99 0.80
CA GLY A 123 26.57 -13.84 2.24
C GLY A 123 25.78 -12.64 2.77
N SER A 124 25.69 -12.48 4.09
CA SER A 124 25.16 -11.28 4.73
C SER A 124 26.29 -10.46 5.36
N LEU A 125 26.16 -9.14 5.35
CA LEU A 125 27.08 -8.20 5.95
C LEU A 125 26.39 -7.50 7.12
N THR A 126 26.93 -7.63 8.33
CA THR A 126 26.42 -6.93 9.51
C THR A 126 27.42 -5.85 9.92
N LEU A 127 26.95 -4.61 10.01
CA LEU A 127 27.72 -3.45 10.43
C LEU A 127 27.02 -2.76 11.60
N ARG A 128 27.77 -1.93 12.33
CA ARG A 128 27.23 -0.97 13.30
C ARG A 128 27.30 0.42 12.70
N PHE A 129 26.28 1.22 12.96
CA PHE A 129 26.16 2.58 12.47
C PHE A 129 26.07 3.53 13.65
N THR A 130 27.03 4.46 13.76
CA THR A 130 27.04 5.48 14.82
C THR A 130 25.91 6.49 14.60
N CYS A 131 25.51 6.75 13.35
CA CYS A 131 24.35 7.58 13.03
C CYS A 131 23.01 6.96 13.48
N LEU A 132 23.03 5.69 13.89
CA LEU A 132 21.89 4.95 14.41
C LEU A 132 22.11 4.50 15.87
N ASP A 133 22.78 5.29 16.69
CA ASP A 133 23.03 4.97 18.10
C ASP A 133 23.72 3.59 18.30
N ASP A 134 24.73 3.29 17.47
CA ASP A 134 25.47 2.03 17.43
C ASP A 134 24.63 0.77 17.12
N THR A 135 23.46 0.97 16.51
CA THR A 135 22.55 -0.10 16.08
C THR A 135 23.21 -1.03 15.07
N LYS A 136 23.01 -2.33 15.25
CA LYS A 136 23.44 -3.35 14.29
C LYS A 136 22.46 -3.42 13.12
N VAL A 137 22.99 -3.28 11.91
CA VAL A 137 22.24 -3.42 10.66
C VAL A 137 22.84 -4.53 9.83
N THR A 138 22.01 -5.44 9.35
CA THR A 138 22.41 -6.52 8.44
C THR A 138 21.92 -6.24 7.03
N PHE A 139 22.81 -6.29 6.05
CA PHE A 139 22.50 -6.25 4.63
C PHE A 139 22.67 -7.65 4.05
N PHE A 140 21.61 -8.21 3.49
CA PHE A 140 21.70 -9.49 2.80
C PHE A 140 22.31 -9.29 1.41
N GLY A 141 23.24 -10.16 1.02
CA GLY A 141 23.71 -10.30 -0.35
C GLY A 141 22.80 -11.23 -1.18
N PRO A 142 23.17 -11.50 -2.44
CA PRO A 142 22.33 -12.26 -3.36
C PRO A 142 22.14 -13.70 -2.88
N SER A 143 20.88 -14.14 -2.83
CA SER A 143 20.51 -15.53 -2.56
C SER A 143 20.56 -16.41 -3.83
N GLY A 144 20.31 -17.71 -3.67
CA GLY A 144 20.13 -18.64 -4.81
C GLY A 144 18.78 -18.51 -5.52
N ARG A 145 17.88 -17.62 -5.07
CA ARG A 145 16.58 -17.38 -5.72
C ARG A 145 16.71 -16.44 -6.91
N GLN A 146 15.66 -16.35 -7.72
CA GLN A 146 15.60 -15.42 -8.85
C GLN A 146 15.94 -13.99 -8.39
N HIS A 147 16.83 -13.32 -9.14
CA HIS A 147 17.35 -11.99 -8.84
C HIS A 147 18.06 -11.85 -7.47
N GLY A 148 18.45 -12.96 -6.84
CA GLY A 148 19.07 -12.94 -5.53
C GLY A 148 18.11 -12.65 -4.37
N PHE A 149 16.80 -12.72 -4.59
CA PHE A 149 15.78 -12.32 -3.61
C PHE A 149 15.98 -13.01 -2.25
N THR A 150 16.12 -12.22 -1.18
CA THR A 150 16.23 -12.75 0.19
C THR A 150 14.93 -13.48 0.57
N PRO A 151 14.99 -14.69 1.16
CA PRO A 151 13.80 -15.34 1.71
C PRO A 151 13.07 -14.44 2.72
N LEU A 152 11.73 -14.44 2.69
CA LEU A 152 10.93 -13.69 3.66
C LEU A 152 11.19 -14.17 5.09
N TYR A 153 11.32 -15.48 5.28
CA TYR A 153 11.57 -16.11 6.57
C TYR A 153 12.58 -17.25 6.42
N ASP A 154 13.42 -17.38 7.44
CA ASP A 154 14.39 -18.46 7.52
C ASP A 154 13.72 -19.73 8.09
N PRO A 155 14.13 -20.94 7.69
CA PRO A 155 13.51 -22.18 8.17
C PRO A 155 13.87 -22.52 9.62
N SER A 156 14.99 -22.00 10.14
CA SER A 156 15.47 -22.26 11.49
C SER A 156 16.01 -20.97 12.12
N PRO A 157 15.13 -19.97 12.36
CA PRO A 157 15.52 -18.71 12.99
C PRO A 157 15.89 -18.94 14.46
N ASN A 158 16.80 -18.12 14.98
CA ASN A 158 17.19 -18.10 16.40
C ASN A 158 16.55 -16.95 17.20
N LYS A 159 15.76 -16.11 16.52
CA LYS A 159 15.03 -14.96 17.07
C LYS A 159 13.80 -14.68 16.20
N ARG A 160 12.82 -13.97 16.73
CA ARG A 160 11.61 -13.60 15.97
C ARG A 160 11.86 -12.41 15.06
N VAL A 161 11.92 -12.68 13.75
CA VAL A 161 12.12 -11.68 12.71
C VAL A 161 10.79 -11.40 12.03
N ALA A 162 10.31 -10.16 12.14
CA ALA A 162 9.09 -9.75 11.46
C ALA A 162 9.43 -9.08 10.12
N THR A 163 9.04 -9.72 9.02
CA THR A 163 9.35 -9.21 7.68
C THR A 163 8.29 -8.21 7.24
N VAL A 164 8.74 -7.08 6.69
CA VAL A 164 7.89 -5.96 6.30
C VAL A 164 7.47 -6.10 4.85
N ASN A 165 6.21 -6.42 4.62
CA ASN A 165 5.63 -6.49 3.29
C ASN A 165 5.53 -5.09 2.67
N ALA A 166 6.14 -4.92 1.48
CA ALA A 166 5.94 -3.76 0.61
C ALA A 166 4.53 -3.81 0.00
N GLY A 167 3.59 -3.25 0.75
CA GLY A 167 2.17 -3.31 0.50
C GLY A 167 1.69 -2.45 -0.66
N THR A 168 0.36 -2.36 -0.79
CA THR A 168 -0.34 -1.63 -1.84
C THR A 168 -1.21 -0.54 -1.24
N ASN A 169 -1.48 0.52 -2.00
CA ASN A 169 -2.44 1.55 -1.59
C ASN A 169 -3.85 0.99 -1.35
N ARG A 170 -4.15 -0.19 -1.90
CA ARG A 170 -5.42 -0.91 -1.73
C ARG A 170 -5.43 -1.90 -0.57
N LEU A 171 -4.35 -1.96 0.22
CA LEU A 171 -4.28 -2.71 1.47
C LEU A 171 -4.59 -4.21 1.35
N PHE A 172 -4.38 -4.85 0.21
CA PHE A 172 -4.51 -6.32 0.11
C PHE A 172 -3.14 -7.01 0.12
N ILE A 173 -3.10 -8.26 0.57
CA ILE A 173 -1.96 -9.17 0.44
C ILE A 173 -2.17 -10.06 -0.78
N GLY A 174 -1.28 -9.94 -1.77
CA GLY A 174 -1.43 -10.60 -3.06
C GLY A 174 -0.70 -9.89 -4.20
N GLY A 175 -1.11 -10.18 -5.44
CA GLY A 175 -0.55 -9.53 -6.62
C GLY A 175 0.83 -10.07 -6.98
N GLY A 176 1.79 -9.18 -7.23
CA GLY A 176 3.15 -9.52 -7.63
C GLY A 176 4.22 -8.86 -6.76
N GLY A 177 5.49 -9.05 -7.11
CA GLY A 177 6.62 -8.58 -6.32
C GLY A 177 6.61 -9.15 -4.91
N MET A 178 7.12 -8.40 -3.93
CA MET A 178 7.20 -8.84 -2.54
C MET A 178 5.82 -9.16 -1.93
N ASN A 179 4.79 -8.36 -2.23
CA ASN A 179 3.43 -8.62 -1.74
C ASN A 179 2.85 -9.94 -2.28
N GLY A 180 3.19 -10.28 -3.52
CA GLY A 180 2.89 -11.59 -4.11
C GLY A 180 3.64 -12.73 -3.41
N GLU A 181 4.91 -12.54 -3.06
CA GLU A 181 5.70 -13.53 -2.33
C GLU A 181 5.16 -13.79 -0.91
N PHE A 182 4.64 -12.76 -0.22
CA PHE A 182 3.92 -12.93 1.04
C PHE A 182 2.68 -13.79 0.86
N ALA A 183 1.87 -13.50 -0.16
CA ALA A 183 0.68 -14.28 -0.44
C ALA A 183 1.01 -15.73 -0.78
N ASN A 184 2.01 -15.95 -1.63
CA ASN A 184 2.48 -17.29 -1.99
C ASN A 184 2.94 -18.08 -0.77
N THR A 185 3.73 -17.46 0.12
CA THR A 185 4.23 -18.09 1.35
C THR A 185 3.07 -18.51 2.28
N ILE A 186 2.12 -17.60 2.54
CA ILE A 186 0.96 -17.87 3.40
C ILE A 186 0.07 -18.98 2.81
N ILE A 187 -0.20 -18.93 1.50
CA ILE A 187 -1.05 -19.91 0.81
C ILE A 187 -0.36 -21.28 0.73
N GLU A 188 0.95 -21.31 0.55
CA GLU A 188 1.72 -22.55 0.54
C GLU A 188 1.66 -23.24 1.90
N GLU A 189 1.87 -22.52 3.01
CA GLU A 189 1.74 -23.08 4.35
C GLU A 189 0.29 -23.50 4.68
N ALA A 190 -0.70 -22.68 4.30
CA ALA A 190 -2.10 -23.07 4.42
C ALA A 190 -2.39 -24.40 3.69
N ARG A 191 -1.85 -24.57 2.46
CA ARG A 191 -2.01 -25.80 1.68
C ARG A 191 -1.33 -26.99 2.36
N ARG A 192 -0.10 -26.82 2.86
CA ARG A 192 0.63 -27.86 3.62
C ARG A 192 -0.18 -28.32 4.83
N ASN A 193 -0.83 -27.39 5.52
CA ASN A 193 -1.67 -27.65 6.70
C ASN A 193 -3.16 -27.91 6.38
N ARG A 194 -3.50 -28.19 5.11
CA ARG A 194 -4.85 -28.55 4.64
C ARG A 194 -5.93 -27.50 4.95
N ILE A 195 -5.54 -26.23 5.07
CA ILE A 195 -6.46 -25.10 5.17
C ILE A 195 -6.86 -24.64 3.76
N PRO A 196 -8.17 -24.65 3.41
CA PRO A 196 -8.62 -24.15 2.12
C PRO A 196 -8.55 -22.63 2.12
N LEU A 197 -7.49 -22.11 1.50
CA LEU A 197 -7.21 -20.68 1.31
C LEU A 197 -6.77 -20.43 -0.13
N THR A 198 -7.51 -19.59 -0.84
CA THR A 198 -7.19 -19.15 -2.21
C THR A 198 -6.59 -17.75 -2.20
N ALA A 199 -5.88 -17.37 -3.27
CA ALA A 199 -5.33 -16.02 -3.44
C ALA A 199 -6.40 -14.93 -3.33
N THR A 200 -7.59 -15.15 -3.91
CA THR A 200 -8.72 -14.22 -3.84
C THR A 200 -9.25 -14.08 -2.42
N GLN A 201 -9.34 -15.18 -1.67
CA GLN A 201 -9.77 -15.14 -0.26
C GLN A 201 -8.77 -14.38 0.61
N LEU A 202 -7.47 -14.68 0.49
CA LEU A 202 -6.43 -13.97 1.23
C LEU A 202 -6.43 -12.47 0.89
N SER A 203 -6.54 -12.12 -0.39
CA SER A 203 -6.56 -10.71 -0.83
C SER A 203 -7.76 -9.97 -0.24
N ALA A 204 -8.97 -10.55 -0.31
CA ALA A 204 -10.18 -9.90 0.21
C ALA A 204 -10.19 -9.79 1.74
N GLU A 205 -9.80 -10.86 2.44
CA GLU A 205 -9.77 -10.90 3.90
C GLU A 205 -8.72 -9.94 4.49
N SER A 206 -7.51 -9.93 3.93
CA SER A 206 -6.47 -8.98 4.34
C SER A 206 -6.86 -7.54 4.06
N GLN A 207 -7.50 -7.27 2.90
CA GLN A 207 -8.01 -5.94 2.57
C GLN A 207 -9.04 -5.45 3.58
N GLU A 208 -10.05 -6.27 3.91
CA GLU A 208 -11.10 -5.89 4.84
C GLU A 208 -10.54 -5.59 6.25
N ILE A 209 -9.65 -6.46 6.74
CA ILE A 209 -9.00 -6.32 8.05
C ILE A 209 -8.17 -5.04 8.12
N GLN A 210 -7.31 -4.81 7.13
CA GLN A 210 -6.39 -3.66 7.11
C GLN A 210 -7.16 -2.34 6.87
N GLU A 211 -8.17 -2.32 6.00
CA GLU A 211 -9.02 -1.12 5.84
C GLU A 211 -9.77 -0.75 7.12
N ARG A 212 -10.26 -1.74 7.88
CA ARG A 212 -10.91 -1.49 9.16
C ARG A 212 -9.93 -0.93 10.19
N LEU A 213 -8.78 -1.57 10.33
CA LEU A 213 -7.74 -1.14 11.25
C LEU A 213 -7.20 0.26 10.92
N LEU A 214 -7.05 0.60 9.64
CA LEU A 214 -6.60 1.92 9.23
C LEU A 214 -7.57 3.02 9.70
N ARG A 215 -8.88 2.80 9.53
CA ARG A 215 -9.90 3.77 10.00
C ARG A 215 -9.81 4.01 11.51
N ASP A 216 -9.45 3.00 12.28
CA ASP A 216 -9.29 3.13 13.73
C ASP A 216 -7.96 3.82 14.08
N ALA A 217 -6.87 3.49 13.37
CA ALA A 217 -5.56 4.12 13.56
C ALA A 217 -5.57 5.62 13.22
N GLU A 218 -6.27 6.03 12.15
CA GLU A 218 -6.38 7.44 11.73
C GLU A 218 -7.11 8.32 12.76
N ARG A 219 -7.96 7.72 13.61
CA ARG A 219 -8.64 8.44 14.70
C ARG A 219 -7.71 8.72 15.88
N GLN A 220 -6.63 7.95 16.01
CA GLN A 220 -5.68 8.04 17.13
C GLN A 220 -4.24 7.89 16.61
N PRO A 221 -3.73 8.86 15.83
CA PRO A 221 -2.38 8.81 15.29
C PRO A 221 -1.34 8.68 16.42
N GLY A 222 -0.30 7.87 16.20
CA GLY A 222 0.69 7.56 17.22
C GLY A 222 0.27 6.51 18.25
N THR A 223 -0.91 5.88 18.08
CA THR A 223 -1.39 4.80 18.95
C THR A 223 -1.52 3.49 18.18
N LEU A 224 -1.12 2.37 18.79
CA LEU A 224 -1.31 1.04 18.22
C LEU A 224 -2.74 0.56 18.49
N VAL A 225 -3.56 0.51 17.45
CA VAL A 225 -4.92 -0.05 17.53
C VAL A 225 -4.90 -1.55 17.24
N GLU A 226 -5.88 -2.29 17.76
CA GLU A 226 -5.92 -3.75 17.73
C GLU A 226 -7.33 -4.26 17.41
N ILE A 227 -7.42 -5.36 16.64
CA ILE A 227 -8.65 -6.15 16.51
C ILE A 227 -8.39 -7.64 16.70
N ASP A 228 -9.41 -8.34 17.20
CA ASP A 228 -9.39 -9.78 17.40
C ASP A 228 -9.67 -10.56 16.10
N SER A 229 -8.75 -10.48 15.14
CA SER A 229 -8.89 -11.16 13.86
C SER A 229 -9.03 -12.67 14.01
N GLY A 230 -8.44 -13.29 15.04
CA GLY A 230 -8.44 -14.73 15.25
C GLY A 230 -9.84 -15.35 15.34
N ARG A 231 -10.85 -14.57 15.71
CA ARG A 231 -12.26 -15.01 15.81
C ARG A 231 -12.94 -15.24 14.47
N PHE A 232 -12.49 -14.56 13.41
CA PHE A 232 -13.14 -14.61 12.10
C PHE A 232 -12.17 -14.86 10.94
N SER A 233 -10.86 -14.76 11.18
CA SER A 233 -9.83 -14.99 10.18
C SER A 233 -9.27 -16.40 10.21
N ARG A 234 -8.92 -16.95 9.06
CA ARG A 234 -8.16 -18.22 8.96
C ARG A 234 -6.65 -18.02 8.95
N VAL A 235 -6.21 -16.78 8.77
CA VAL A 235 -4.80 -16.43 8.55
C VAL A 235 -4.23 -15.72 9.76
N PHE A 236 -4.97 -14.76 10.32
CA PHE A 236 -4.46 -13.87 11.36
C PHE A 236 -5.05 -14.20 12.72
N ALA A 237 -4.19 -14.53 13.69
CA ALA A 237 -4.57 -14.71 15.09
C ALA A 237 -4.89 -13.37 15.76
N ARG A 238 -4.12 -12.33 15.45
CA ARG A 238 -4.34 -10.95 15.91
C ARG A 238 -3.81 -9.96 14.90
N SER A 239 -4.44 -8.79 14.81
CA SER A 239 -4.05 -7.75 13.86
C SER A 239 -4.04 -6.38 14.51
N PHE A 240 -3.02 -5.59 14.19
CA PHE A 240 -2.79 -4.27 14.72
C PHE A 240 -2.54 -3.28 13.59
N ALA A 241 -2.75 -1.99 13.86
CA ALA A 241 -2.32 -0.92 12.98
C ALA A 241 -1.80 0.29 13.73
N TYR A 242 -0.96 1.05 13.04
CA TYR A 242 -0.36 2.27 13.52
C TYR A 242 -0.15 3.21 12.34
N VAL A 243 -0.43 4.50 12.56
CA VAL A 243 -0.05 5.60 11.67
C VAL A 243 0.69 6.64 12.49
N ALA A 244 1.89 7.03 12.05
CA ALA A 244 2.62 8.12 12.70
C ALA A 244 1.95 9.47 12.43
N ILE A 245 1.47 9.64 11.20
CA ILE A 245 0.78 10.83 10.68
C ILE A 245 -0.41 10.32 9.86
N VAL A 246 -1.56 10.97 9.97
CA VAL A 246 -2.76 10.62 9.18
C VAL A 246 -2.43 10.79 7.69
N PRO A 247 -2.64 9.78 6.84
CA PRO A 247 -2.43 9.90 5.40
C PRO A 247 -3.22 11.08 4.81
N ASN A 248 -2.68 11.72 3.77
CA ASN A 248 -3.32 12.85 3.07
C ASN A 248 -3.51 14.14 3.91
N THR A 249 -2.70 14.34 4.96
CA THR A 249 -2.76 15.58 5.79
C THR A 249 -1.54 16.48 5.64
N VAL A 250 -0.35 15.90 5.52
CA VAL A 250 0.92 16.65 5.36
C VAL A 250 1.55 16.44 3.97
N TRP A 251 1.00 15.50 3.19
CA TRP A 251 1.30 15.26 1.78
C TRP A 251 -0.02 15.01 1.04
N ASP A 252 -0.04 15.15 -0.29
CA ASP A 252 -1.23 14.93 -1.11
C ASP A 252 -1.27 13.47 -1.63
N GLU A 253 -2.38 12.76 -1.41
CA GLU A 253 -2.53 11.37 -1.88
C GLU A 253 -2.54 11.23 -3.41
N SER A 254 -2.81 12.31 -4.15
CA SER A 254 -2.75 12.33 -5.61
C SER A 254 -1.33 12.22 -6.15
N GLU A 255 -0.31 12.63 -5.37
CA GLU A 255 1.11 12.48 -5.73
C GLU A 255 1.75 11.24 -5.08
N THR A 256 1.51 10.99 -3.78
CA THR A 256 2.18 9.90 -3.05
C THR A 256 1.44 8.57 -3.20
N GLY A 257 0.18 8.60 -3.58
CA GLY A 257 -0.75 7.49 -3.45
C GLY A 257 -1.48 7.48 -2.12
N LYS A 258 -2.64 6.83 -2.11
CA LYS A 258 -3.53 6.71 -0.95
C LYS A 258 -2.97 5.79 0.13
N ASN A 259 -3.33 6.05 1.39
CA ASN A 259 -2.98 5.25 2.57
C ASN A 259 -1.47 5.13 2.86
N VAL A 260 -0.63 6.00 2.29
CA VAL A 260 0.82 6.00 2.54
C VAL A 260 1.12 6.21 4.01
N GLY A 261 2.12 5.49 4.54
CA GLY A 261 2.48 5.50 5.96
C GLY A 261 1.64 4.57 6.84
N ALA A 262 0.54 4.01 6.32
CA ALA A 262 -0.23 2.99 7.02
C ALA A 262 0.65 1.75 7.26
N THR A 263 0.76 1.35 8.53
CA THR A 263 1.52 0.18 8.94
C THR A 263 0.64 -0.77 9.74
N PHE A 264 0.69 -2.04 9.40
CA PHE A 264 -0.04 -3.12 10.06
C PHE A 264 0.94 -4.14 10.59
N LEU A 265 0.63 -4.73 11.74
CA LEU A 265 1.34 -5.87 12.31
C LEU A 265 0.33 -6.99 12.50
N HIS A 266 0.68 -8.19 12.05
CA HIS A 266 -0.17 -9.36 12.16
C HIS A 266 0.57 -10.49 12.86
N ILE A 267 -0.08 -11.07 13.87
CA ILE A 267 0.28 -12.39 14.38
C ILE A 267 -0.43 -13.41 13.51
N LEU A 268 0.33 -14.23 12.81
CA LEU A 268 -0.13 -15.31 11.95
C LEU A 268 -0.63 -16.49 12.81
N LYS A 269 -1.63 -17.22 12.29
CA LYS A 269 -2.05 -18.47 12.90
C LYS A 269 -1.00 -19.57 12.67
N PRO A 270 -0.89 -20.57 13.57
CA PRO A 270 0.09 -21.66 13.43
C PRO A 270 0.02 -22.37 12.06
N GLU A 271 -1.18 -22.55 11.52
CA GLU A 271 -1.41 -23.28 10.27
C GLU A 271 -0.91 -22.54 9.01
N VAL A 272 -0.59 -21.25 9.13
CA VAL A 272 -0.06 -20.42 8.05
C VAL A 272 1.30 -19.80 8.39
N THR A 273 1.89 -20.23 9.51
CA THR A 273 3.19 -19.71 9.96
C THR A 273 4.31 -20.31 9.09
N PRO A 274 5.15 -19.47 8.45
CA PRO A 274 6.23 -19.91 7.58
C PRO A 274 7.12 -20.98 8.21
N HIS A 275 7.30 -22.09 7.51
CA HIS A 275 8.09 -23.26 7.94
C HIS A 275 7.58 -23.92 9.24
N GLY A 276 6.34 -23.63 9.67
CA GLY A 276 5.79 -24.12 10.93
C GLY A 276 6.57 -23.70 12.17
N ASN A 277 7.41 -22.66 12.07
CA ASN A 277 8.28 -22.22 13.17
C ASN A 277 7.66 -21.03 13.90
N GLU A 278 7.45 -21.15 15.21
CA GLU A 278 6.82 -20.12 16.04
C GLU A 278 7.55 -18.77 16.07
N MET A 279 8.80 -18.69 15.64
CA MET A 279 9.56 -17.44 15.52
C MET A 279 9.29 -16.69 14.21
N ASN A 280 8.53 -17.27 13.28
CA ASN A 280 8.15 -16.66 12.00
C ASN A 280 6.69 -16.19 11.97
N ASP A 281 6.03 -16.13 13.13
CA ASP A 281 4.58 -15.93 13.24
C ASP A 281 4.16 -14.46 13.28
N VAL A 282 5.07 -13.51 13.01
CA VAL A 282 4.76 -12.09 12.94
C VAL A 282 5.18 -11.52 11.59
N MET A 283 4.28 -10.80 10.95
CA MET A 283 4.57 -10.01 9.74
C MET A 283 4.16 -8.56 9.92
N LEU A 284 4.79 -7.67 9.14
CA LEU A 284 4.30 -6.32 8.95
C LEU A 284 3.82 -6.11 7.51
N TYR A 285 2.95 -5.12 7.34
CA TYR A 285 2.55 -4.59 6.04
C TYR A 285 2.65 -3.07 6.10
N THR A 286 3.25 -2.45 5.10
CA THR A 286 3.34 -0.99 5.06
C THR A 286 3.13 -0.45 3.65
N VAL A 287 2.64 0.79 3.54
CA VAL A 287 2.39 1.46 2.26
C VAL A 287 3.41 2.58 2.06
N ALA A 288 4.34 2.37 1.13
CA ALA A 288 5.36 3.34 0.77
C ALA A 288 4.83 4.42 -0.18
N PRO A 289 5.40 5.65 -0.18
CA PRO A 289 5.04 6.68 -1.15
C PRO A 289 5.44 6.29 -2.58
N PHE A 290 4.67 6.75 -3.55
CA PHE A 290 4.97 6.62 -4.97
C PHE A 290 6.09 7.59 -5.38
N GLY A 291 7.07 7.10 -6.15
CA GLY A 291 8.28 7.83 -6.47
C GLY A 291 8.08 9.07 -7.36
N ASN A 292 6.96 9.17 -8.07
CA ASN A 292 6.65 10.37 -8.86
C ASN A 292 6.18 11.57 -8.03
N ALA A 293 5.96 11.40 -6.71
CA ALA A 293 5.72 12.54 -5.83
C ALA A 293 6.91 13.50 -5.83
N SER A 294 6.65 14.77 -5.51
CA SER A 294 7.72 15.76 -5.32
C SER A 294 8.73 15.32 -4.25
N ASP A 295 9.99 15.77 -4.34
CA ASP A 295 11.02 15.36 -3.36
C ASP A 295 10.64 15.68 -1.92
N SER A 296 10.03 16.84 -1.69
CA SER A 296 9.55 17.24 -0.36
C SER A 296 8.49 16.28 0.19
N ALA A 297 7.45 16.00 -0.61
CA ALA A 297 6.37 15.11 -0.20
C ALA A 297 6.85 13.66 -0.06
N TYR A 298 7.69 13.19 -0.99
CA TYR A 298 8.27 11.86 -0.95
C TYR A 298 9.08 11.65 0.32
N ASN A 299 10.03 12.53 0.63
CA ASN A 299 10.88 12.41 1.81
C ASN A 299 10.08 12.46 3.11
N MET A 300 9.09 13.36 3.19
CA MET A 300 8.22 13.46 4.35
C MET A 300 7.36 12.20 4.55
N ALA A 301 6.73 11.71 3.50
CA ALA A 301 5.91 10.51 3.54
C ALA A 301 6.76 9.25 3.81
N TYR A 302 7.99 9.18 3.29
CA TYR A 302 8.92 8.08 3.55
C TYR A 302 9.33 8.05 5.03
N LYS A 303 9.67 9.21 5.60
CA LYS A 303 9.95 9.35 7.04
C LYS A 303 8.76 8.94 7.90
N ALA A 304 7.54 9.38 7.55
CA ALA A 304 6.33 8.96 8.24
C ALA A 304 6.09 7.44 8.14
N THR A 305 6.42 6.83 7.00
CA THR A 305 6.32 5.38 6.79
C THR A 305 7.28 4.62 7.72
N MET A 306 8.54 5.04 7.81
CA MET A 306 9.52 4.40 8.70
C MET A 306 9.17 4.59 10.19
N LEU A 307 8.70 5.78 10.57
CA LEU A 307 8.13 6.02 11.90
C LEU A 307 6.92 5.11 12.17
N GLY A 308 6.12 4.81 11.15
CA GLY A 308 5.02 3.86 11.22
C GLY A 308 5.50 2.44 11.56
N ILE A 309 6.53 1.97 10.86
CA ILE A 309 7.13 0.64 11.05
C ILE A 309 7.73 0.49 12.44
N VAL A 310 8.66 1.38 12.80
CA VAL A 310 9.38 1.29 14.08
C VAL A 310 8.43 1.58 15.25
N GLY A 311 7.52 2.55 15.09
CA GLY A 311 6.50 2.86 16.08
C GLY A 311 5.56 1.69 16.35
N ALA A 312 5.07 1.02 15.29
CA ALA A 312 4.22 -0.16 15.44
C ALA A 312 4.92 -1.27 16.24
N VAL A 313 6.19 -1.55 15.95
CA VAL A 313 6.99 -2.56 16.65
C VAL A 313 7.25 -2.16 18.11
N SER A 314 7.66 -0.91 18.34
CA SER A 314 7.89 -0.36 19.67
C SER A 314 6.65 -0.49 20.56
N GLU A 315 5.48 -0.05 20.05
CA GLU A 315 4.23 -0.14 20.80
C GLU A 315 3.75 -1.59 20.96
N TYR A 316 3.91 -2.44 19.94
CA TYR A 316 3.53 -3.84 20.01
C TYR A 316 4.32 -4.59 21.07
N ASN A 317 5.63 -4.39 21.13
CA ASN A 317 6.51 -5.03 22.10
C ASN A 317 6.22 -4.64 23.56
N LYS A 318 5.50 -3.53 23.79
CA LYS A 318 5.03 -3.11 25.13
C LYS A 318 3.71 -3.75 25.54
N THR A 319 3.01 -4.42 24.62
CA THR A 319 1.74 -5.10 24.92
C THR A 319 1.99 -6.45 25.59
N PRO A 320 1.00 -7.03 26.31
CA PRO A 320 1.11 -8.40 26.84
C PRO A 320 1.41 -9.46 25.77
N ARG A 321 1.04 -9.18 24.51
CA ARG A 321 1.35 -10.07 23.37
C ARG A 321 2.80 -9.93 22.92
N GLY A 322 3.33 -8.71 22.95
CA GLY A 322 4.74 -8.42 22.72
C GLY A 322 5.65 -9.05 23.77
N GLU A 323 5.21 -9.21 25.01
CA GLU A 323 5.97 -9.95 26.04
C GLU A 323 6.12 -11.44 25.70
N VAL A 324 5.08 -12.06 25.12
CA VAL A 324 5.09 -13.50 24.76
C VAL A 324 5.72 -13.74 23.39
N LYS A 325 5.48 -12.83 22.43
CA LYS A 325 5.92 -12.93 21.04
C LYS A 325 6.61 -11.64 20.62
N PRO A 326 7.76 -11.28 21.24
CA PRO A 326 8.45 -10.03 20.94
C PRO A 326 8.99 -10.05 19.51
N VAL A 327 8.91 -8.91 18.82
CA VAL A 327 9.65 -8.69 17.58
C VAL A 327 11.07 -8.27 17.94
N GLU A 328 12.03 -9.15 17.64
CA GLU A 328 13.45 -8.97 17.99
C GLU A 328 14.25 -8.39 16.82
N ALA A 329 13.79 -8.60 15.58
CA ALA A 329 14.35 -7.99 14.38
C ALA A 329 13.24 -7.66 13.36
N ILE A 330 13.48 -6.65 12.53
CA ILE A 330 12.66 -6.38 11.34
C ILE A 330 13.45 -6.58 10.05
N ARG A 331 12.85 -7.30 9.11
CA ARG A 331 13.43 -7.54 7.78
C ARG A 331 12.73 -6.66 6.75
N LEU A 332 13.46 -5.69 6.22
CA LEU A 332 12.99 -4.59 5.39
C LEU A 332 13.41 -4.78 3.93
N PRO A 333 12.52 -4.59 2.95
CA PRO A 333 12.94 -4.26 1.59
C PRO A 333 13.40 -2.80 1.52
N LEU A 334 13.96 -2.38 0.38
CA LEU A 334 13.98 -0.96 0.04
C LEU A 334 12.56 -0.51 -0.34
N LEU A 335 11.85 0.10 0.60
CA LEU A 335 10.47 0.57 0.40
C LEU A 335 10.42 1.63 -0.71
N GLY A 336 9.30 1.69 -1.44
CA GLY A 336 9.15 2.61 -2.57
C GLY A 336 9.91 2.22 -3.84
N ALA A 337 10.72 1.16 -3.81
CA ALA A 337 11.34 0.58 -5.00
C ALA A 337 10.34 -0.27 -5.82
N GLY A 338 10.83 -0.97 -6.84
CA GLY A 338 10.01 -1.82 -7.71
C GLY A 338 8.89 -1.04 -8.40
N HIS A 339 7.65 -1.53 -8.32
CA HIS A 339 6.49 -0.90 -8.95
C HIS A 339 6.16 0.50 -8.41
N PHE A 340 6.53 0.80 -7.16
CA PHE A 340 6.28 2.09 -6.52
C PHE A 340 7.27 3.17 -6.95
N ARG A 341 8.37 2.81 -7.62
CA ARG A 341 9.47 3.72 -7.93
C ARG A 341 9.08 4.82 -8.92
N GLY A 342 8.20 4.50 -9.88
CA GLY A 342 7.95 5.38 -11.02
C GLY A 342 9.28 5.78 -11.69
N HIS A 343 9.52 7.09 -11.81
CA HIS A 343 10.72 7.68 -12.41
C HIS A 343 11.81 8.06 -11.41
N ARG A 344 11.62 7.84 -10.11
CA ARG A 344 12.59 8.21 -9.07
C ARG A 344 13.85 7.33 -9.14
N SER A 345 15.02 7.93 -8.92
CA SER A 345 16.29 7.18 -8.88
C SER A 345 16.39 6.35 -7.59
N LEU A 346 17.08 5.21 -7.67
CA LEU A 346 17.31 4.34 -6.50
C LEU A 346 18.17 5.04 -5.45
N ASP A 347 19.14 5.86 -5.85
CA ASP A 347 19.96 6.65 -4.93
C ASP A 347 19.13 7.63 -4.09
N SER A 348 18.14 8.30 -4.72
CA SER A 348 17.21 9.17 -3.99
C SER A 348 16.38 8.39 -2.97
N ILE A 349 15.97 7.16 -3.30
CA ILE A 349 15.21 6.29 -2.37
C ILE A 349 16.12 5.80 -1.25
N GLY A 350 17.37 5.44 -1.56
CA GLY A 350 18.38 5.04 -0.57
C GLY A 350 18.63 6.12 0.48
N ARG A 351 18.82 7.37 0.06
CA ARG A 351 18.96 8.52 0.98
C ARG A 351 17.70 8.81 1.78
N ALA A 352 16.52 8.75 1.13
CA ALA A 352 15.25 8.92 1.83
C ALA A 352 15.04 7.83 2.90
N ASN A 353 15.42 6.59 2.59
CA ASN A 353 15.41 5.47 3.53
C ASN A 353 16.37 5.71 4.70
N ALA A 354 17.62 6.08 4.45
CA ALA A 354 18.62 6.30 5.50
C ALA A 354 18.17 7.39 6.50
N ALA A 355 17.79 8.57 5.99
CA ALA A 355 17.29 9.68 6.82
C ALA A 355 16.01 9.31 7.58
N ALA A 356 15.15 8.47 7.00
CA ALA A 356 13.94 7.98 7.65
C ALA A 356 14.25 6.97 8.77
N VAL A 357 15.24 6.10 8.57
CA VAL A 357 15.70 5.13 9.57
C VAL A 357 16.33 5.85 10.76
N GLU A 358 17.25 6.79 10.51
CA GLU A 358 17.86 7.62 11.56
C GLU A 358 16.79 8.28 12.43
N ALA A 359 15.83 8.98 11.80
CA ALA A 359 14.78 9.66 12.55
C ALA A 359 13.87 8.70 13.34
N ALA A 360 13.66 7.48 12.85
CA ALA A 360 12.86 6.49 13.55
C ALA A 360 13.61 5.86 14.72
N ILE A 361 14.90 5.55 14.56
CA ILE A 361 15.76 5.06 15.64
C ILE A 361 15.87 6.11 16.75
N THR A 362 16.23 7.36 16.43
CA THR A 362 16.31 8.43 17.44
C THR A 362 14.99 8.67 18.17
N ARG A 363 13.85 8.48 17.49
CA ARG A 363 12.52 8.74 18.08
C ARG A 363 12.09 7.65 19.06
N PHE A 364 12.41 6.39 18.78
CA PHE A 364 11.86 5.24 19.52
C PHE A 364 12.91 4.48 20.33
N ASP A 365 14.20 4.68 20.07
CA ASP A 365 15.31 3.92 20.66
C ASP A 365 15.00 2.41 20.76
N PRO A 366 14.67 1.76 19.63
CA PRO A 366 14.14 0.41 19.68
C PRO A 366 15.28 -0.59 19.90
N ARG A 367 15.00 -1.65 20.68
CA ARG A 367 15.92 -2.79 20.85
C ARG A 367 15.94 -3.74 19.62
N VAL A 368 15.25 -3.38 18.55
CA VAL A 368 15.04 -4.24 17.38
C VAL A 368 16.24 -4.17 16.44
N GLU A 369 16.71 -5.32 15.96
CA GLU A 369 17.72 -5.34 14.91
C GLU A 369 17.12 -5.03 13.53
N LEU A 370 17.87 -4.30 12.69
CA LEU A 370 17.46 -4.00 11.32
C LEU A 370 18.13 -4.96 10.34
N GLN A 371 17.35 -5.53 9.42
CA GLN A 371 17.86 -6.38 8.35
C GLN A 371 17.32 -5.89 7.00
N PHE A 372 18.18 -5.47 6.07
CA PHE A 372 17.80 -5.09 4.71
C PHE A 372 17.94 -6.27 3.76
N MET A 373 16.85 -6.59 3.07
CA MET A 373 16.80 -7.59 2.02
C MET A 373 17.63 -7.14 0.82
N TYR A 374 18.21 -8.12 0.13
CA TYR A 374 19.02 -7.89 -1.05
C TYR A 374 18.20 -7.32 -2.19
N GLU A 375 18.75 -6.31 -2.84
CA GLU A 375 18.34 -5.87 -4.16
C GLU A 375 19.58 -5.44 -4.96
N PRO A 376 19.64 -5.62 -6.29
CA PRO A 376 20.90 -5.54 -7.04
C PRO A 376 21.63 -4.18 -7.03
N SER A 377 20.97 -3.08 -6.66
CA SER A 377 21.60 -1.76 -6.62
C SER A 377 22.25 -1.42 -5.28
N ASP A 378 22.04 -2.24 -4.24
CA ASP A 378 22.52 -2.00 -2.88
C ASP A 378 22.19 -0.58 -2.35
N ALA A 379 21.08 0.04 -2.82
CA ALA A 379 20.77 1.44 -2.54
C ALA A 379 20.43 1.70 -1.05
N ALA A 380 19.86 0.71 -0.35
CA ALA A 380 19.68 0.79 1.10
C ALA A 380 21.02 0.87 1.85
N PHE A 381 22.00 0.07 1.40
CA PHE A 381 23.35 0.07 1.94
C PHE A 381 24.07 1.38 1.65
N HIS A 382 24.05 1.82 0.38
CA HIS A 382 24.70 3.07 -0.02
C HIS A 382 24.13 4.30 0.69
N GLY A 383 22.80 4.39 0.85
CA GLY A 383 22.17 5.47 1.59
C GLY A 383 22.64 5.55 3.05
N LEU A 384 22.67 4.42 3.77
CA LEU A 384 23.12 4.39 5.16
C LEU A 384 24.63 4.66 5.29
N MET A 385 25.44 4.19 4.34
CA MET A 385 26.88 4.51 4.32
C MET A 385 27.16 5.98 4.05
N GLU A 386 26.30 6.67 3.29
CA GLU A 386 26.38 8.13 3.09
C GLU A 386 26.04 8.87 4.38
N SER A 387 24.97 8.46 5.07
CA SER A 387 24.60 9.01 6.38
C SER A 387 25.68 8.81 7.44
N GLU A 388 26.31 7.63 7.52
CA GLU A 388 27.39 7.35 8.48
C GLU A 388 28.63 8.23 8.28
N ARG A 389 28.83 8.76 7.06
CA ARG A 389 29.96 9.62 6.73
C ARG A 389 29.69 11.11 6.97
N THR A 390 28.43 11.47 7.20
CA THR A 390 27.97 12.85 7.41
C THR A 390 28.00 13.18 8.89
#